data_AF-A0A530LBT9-F1
#
_entry.id   AF-A0A530LBT9-F1
#
_cell.length_a   1.000
_cell.length_b   1.000
_cell.length_c   1.000
_cell.angle_alpha   90.00
_cell.angle_beta   90.00
_cell.angle_gamma   90.00
#
_symmetry.space_group_name_H-M   'P 1'
#
loop_
_entity.id
_entity.type
_entity.pdbx_description
1 polymer ?
#
loop_
_entity_poly.entity_id
_entity_poly.type
_entity_poly.pdbx_seq_one_letter_code
_entity_poly.pdbx_strand_id
1 'polypeptide(L)' 'MDMMKMAERTYYAPQGGHPGQSELLTGRAVFTQAYAVIPKGVMQDIVTSALPFWDGTR' A
#
# COMPACT_ATOMS: atom_id res chain seq x y z
N MET A 1 8.40 -33.46 22.03
CA MET A 1 7.99 -33.40 20.61
C MET A 1 7.79 -31.95 20.25
N ASP A 2 8.86 -31.29 19.79
CA ASP A 2 8.76 -29.92 19.29
C ASP A 2 8.05 -29.95 17.93
N MET A 3 6.79 -29.55 17.95
CA MET A 3 5.97 -29.40 16.76
C MET A 3 6.53 -28.22 15.97
N MET A 4 7.20 -28.52 14.86
CA MET A 4 7.74 -27.56 13.91
C MET A 4 6.64 -26.55 13.53
N LYS A 5 6.68 -25.35 14.10
CA LYS A 5 5.83 -24.22 13.70
C LYS A 5 6.15 -23.90 12.25
N MET A 6 5.25 -24.27 11.34
CA MET A 6 5.32 -23.81 9.96
C MET A 6 5.19 -22.28 9.97
N ALA A 7 6.08 -21.60 9.24
CA ALA A 7 6.00 -20.15 9.09
C ALA A 7 4.67 -19.78 8.43
N GLU A 8 3.84 -19.02 9.15
CA GLU A 8 2.57 -18.52 8.65
C GLU A 8 2.84 -17.49 7.55
N ARG A 9 2.15 -17.62 6.41
CA ARG A 9 2.32 -16.72 5.27
C ARG A 9 1.54 -15.44 5.56
N THR A 10 2.22 -14.30 5.48
CA THR A 10 1.59 -12.98 5.66
C THR A 10 1.53 -12.25 4.32
N TYR A 11 0.46 -11.47 4.15
CA TYR A 11 0.25 -10.62 2.98
C TYR A 11 0.15 -9.17 3.41
N TYR A 12 0.74 -8.28 2.63
CA TYR A 12 0.58 -6.85 2.83
C TYR A 12 -0.79 -6.38 2.33
N ALA A 13 -1.46 -5.52 3.10
CA ALA A 13 -2.65 -4.79 2.68
C ALA A 13 -2.49 -3.31 3.06
N PRO A 14 -2.88 -2.36 2.19
CA PRO A 14 -2.85 -0.94 2.51
C PRO A 14 -3.93 -0.59 3.54
N GLN A 15 -3.55 0.19 4.56
CA GLN A 15 -4.45 0.62 5.63
C GLN A 15 -5.15 1.96 5.29
N GLY A 16 -4.64 2.71 4.31
CA GLY A 16 -5.05 4.09 4.05
C GLY A 16 -4.42 5.06 5.05
N GLY A 17 -5.17 6.11 5.41
CA GLY A 17 -4.71 7.19 6.29
C GLY A 17 -3.87 8.25 5.58
N HIS A 18 -3.22 9.08 6.41
CA HIS A 18 -2.33 10.15 5.99
C HIS A 18 -0.93 10.00 6.61
N PRO A 19 0.12 10.45 5.89
CA PRO A 19 1.47 10.39 6.40
C PRO A 19 1.62 11.33 7.60
N GLY A 20 2.50 10.95 8.52
CA GLY A 20 2.81 11.79 9.67
C GLY A 20 3.52 13.08 9.24
N GLN A 21 3.39 14.17 10.01
CA GLN A 21 4.07 15.44 9.67
C GLN A 21 5.60 15.35 9.63
N SER A 22 6.18 14.38 10.33
CA SER A 22 7.63 14.14 10.36
C SER A 22 8.09 13.12 9.31
N GLU A 23 7.17 12.60 8.50
CA GLU A 23 7.50 11.60 7.49
C GLU A 23 8.20 12.25 6.30
N LEU A 24 9.20 11.55 5.74
CA LEU A 24 9.98 12.06 4.62
C LEU A 24 9.08 12.24 3.39
N LEU A 25 8.98 13.48 2.91
CA LEU A 25 8.18 13.82 1.73
C LEU A 25 8.76 13.26 0.43
N THR A 26 10.07 13.04 0.38
CA THR A 26 10.74 12.47 -0.80
C THR A 26 10.50 10.97 -0.86
N GLY A 27 9.50 10.58 -1.67
CA GLY A 27 9.20 9.19 -1.96
C GLY A 27 10.21 8.52 -2.91
N ARG A 28 10.14 7.19 -3.00
CA ARG A 28 10.95 6.36 -3.92
C ARG A 28 10.29 6.18 -5.31
N ALA A 29 9.42 7.10 -5.71
CA ALA A 29 8.73 6.99 -6.98
C ALA A 29 9.71 7.23 -8.13
N VAL A 30 9.67 6.37 -9.15
CA VAL A 30 10.57 6.45 -10.32
C VAL A 30 9.76 6.23 -11.58
N PHE A 31 9.98 7.05 -12.60
CA PHE A 31 9.48 6.83 -13.95
C PHE A 31 10.64 6.80 -14.92
N THR A 32 10.66 5.78 -15.77
CA THR A 32 11.59 5.65 -16.90
C THR A 32 10.80 5.33 -18.16
N GLN A 33 11.47 5.27 -19.31
CA GLN A 33 10.80 4.86 -20.54
C GLN A 33 10.37 3.39 -20.54
N ALA A 34 11.02 2.54 -19.74
CA ALA A 34 10.80 1.09 -19.74
C ALA A 34 10.05 0.58 -18.50
N TYR A 35 10.06 1.33 -17.39
CA TYR A 35 9.44 0.91 -16.13
C TYR A 35 9.06 2.09 -15.23
N ALA A 36 8.14 1.82 -14.31
CA ALA A 36 7.76 2.73 -13.24
C ALA A 36 7.79 2.02 -11.88
N VAL A 37 8.13 2.77 -10.82
CA VAL A 37 8.08 2.33 -9.41
C VAL A 37 7.07 3.20 -8.68
N ILE A 38 6.02 2.58 -8.16
CA ILE A 38 4.98 3.22 -7.34
C ILE A 38 5.08 2.66 -5.92
N PRO A 39 5.63 3.42 -4.95
CA PRO A 39 5.79 2.95 -3.58
C PRO A 39 4.45 2.80 -2.84
N LYS A 40 4.41 1.93 -1.83
CA LYS A 40 3.22 1.71 -0.99
C LYS A 40 2.63 2.99 -0.36
N GLY A 41 3.47 4.00 -0.10
CA GLY A 41 3.05 5.27 0.52
C GLY A 41 2.13 6.12 -0.35
N VAL A 42 1.95 5.76 -1.62
CA VAL A 42 0.95 6.38 -2.52
C VAL A 42 -0.48 5.99 -2.13
N MET A 43 -0.69 4.84 -1.48
CA MET A 43 -2.02 4.34 -1.10
C MET A 43 -2.57 5.04 0.15
N GLN A 44 -2.97 6.31 0.00
CA GLN A 44 -3.56 7.17 1.03
C GLN A 44 -5.07 7.32 0.86
N ASP A 45 -5.79 7.74 1.91
CA ASP A 45 -7.26 7.86 1.85
C ASP A 45 -7.75 8.82 0.76
N ILE A 46 -7.02 9.92 0.51
CA ILE A 46 -7.42 10.97 -0.45
C ILE A 46 -7.29 10.57 -1.93
N VAL A 47 -6.65 9.44 -2.24
CA VAL A 47 -6.52 8.95 -3.64
C VAL A 47 -7.45 7.78 -3.95
N THR A 48 -8.26 7.34 -2.97
CA THR A 48 -9.25 6.28 -3.17
C THR A 48 -10.34 6.73 -4.16
N SER A 49 -10.88 5.78 -4.92
CA SER A 49 -11.88 6.08 -5.96
C SER A 49 -13.04 5.10 -5.87
N ALA A 50 -14.27 5.63 -5.92
CA ALA A 50 -15.46 4.81 -6.02
C ALA A 50 -15.65 4.32 -7.47
N LEU A 51 -15.92 3.03 -7.64
CA LEU A 51 -16.23 2.47 -8.96
C LEU A 51 -17.75 2.48 -9.21
N PRO A 52 -18.21 2.77 -10.44
CA PRO A 52 -19.64 2.76 -10.76
C PRO A 52 -20.29 1.41 -10.42
N PHE A 53 -21.47 1.47 -9.78
CA PHE A 53 -22.27 0.30 -9.37
C PHE A 53 -21.67 -0.58 -8.26
N TRP A 54 -20.64 -0.10 -7.55
CA TRP A 54 -20.11 -0.76 -6.36
C TRP A 54 -20.55 -0.03 -5.09
N ASP A 55 -21.06 -0.78 -4.13
CA ASP A 55 -21.39 -0.30 -2.79
C ASP A 55 -20.33 -0.73 -1.78
N GLY A 56 -19.97 0.15 -0.84
CA GLY A 56 -19.09 -0.19 0.29
C GLY A 56 -17.61 -0.39 -0.07
N THR A 57 -17.16 0.07 -1.23
CA THR A 57 -15.74 0.04 -1.63
C THR A 57 -15.05 1.38 -1.43
N ARG A 58 -13.78 1.32 -1.02
CA ARG A 58 -12.84 2.44 -0.95
C ARG A 58 -11.47 1.97 -1.42
#